data_AF-A0A077YZG6-F1
#
_entry.id   AF-A0A077YZG6-F1
#
_cell.length_a   1.000
_cell.length_b   1.000
_cell.length_c   1.000
_cell.angle_alpha   90.00
_cell.angle_beta   90.00
_cell.angle_gamma   90.00
#
_symmetry.space_group_name_H-M   'P 1'
#
loop_
_entity.id
_entity.type
_entity.pdbx_description
1 polymer ?
#
loop_
_entity_poly.entity_id
_entity_poly.type
_entity_poly.pdbx_seq_one_letter_code
_entity_poly.pdbx_strand_id
1 'polypeptide(L)'
;MAKGFEPTQHRGLNSKEVTTCCLGIEKRKRCVARKSPAELCQTASAQSSCGQCIKQHPDCAWCSDPNADLPSRCELYSSLEKKCETSFVEHPVSKVEFLQNADVGASRQDPYSGAIVRTQLQPQQVQIAMKPGDAISFSLRYLHQDRDSRDIYILNSETESQGVTIEYEAECRGIVQPGNFCPSVSHSDVVSFNVSVKLRECRANGGAVVSVGIGGVREVVALYVNPICGCDCEKLENQVTMSPQCGGRGNLVCGACICNPGSAGSRCECNVASGTMSVAELLNQCRSSPSEEPCSGRGTCKCGACECDSPEKYSGKYCQCDDTSCPSNGAELCSGRGRCECGTCRCDVGWTGPACDCTTETTECLGKSGMICNGQGSCDCGKCACNDGYGGPTCELCLNCETETEFTEGDDYHTLLPEKPDEIEEFEETPEAKPKVESGANAVGLLPFIEIVTLATLLIIGP
;
A
#
# COMPACT_ATOMS: atom_id res chain seq x y z
N MET A 1 34.30 -20.09 -27.42
CA MET A 1 33.07 -20.32 -28.22
C MET A 1 32.26 -21.43 -27.56
N ALA A 2 31.42 -21.13 -26.58
CA ALA A 2 30.37 -22.01 -26.05
C ALA A 2 29.46 -21.16 -25.15
N LYS A 3 28.16 -21.43 -25.22
CA LYS A 3 27.05 -20.52 -24.96
C LYS A 3 26.77 -20.32 -23.46
N GLY A 4 26.35 -19.10 -23.10
CA GLY A 4 25.83 -18.77 -21.78
C GLY A 4 24.59 -19.58 -21.44
N PHE A 5 24.55 -20.10 -20.22
CA PHE A 5 23.39 -20.73 -19.62
C PHE A 5 22.55 -19.62 -18.97
N GLU A 6 21.42 -19.28 -19.59
CA GLU A 6 20.35 -18.52 -18.94
C GLU A 6 19.73 -19.36 -17.82
N PRO A 7 19.45 -18.80 -16.63
CA PRO A 7 18.64 -19.49 -15.64
C PRO A 7 17.20 -19.56 -16.16
N THR A 8 16.72 -20.78 -16.35
CA THR A 8 15.36 -21.13 -16.74
C THR A 8 14.34 -20.42 -15.84
N GLN A 9 13.51 -19.57 -16.45
CA GLN A 9 12.25 -19.10 -15.89
C GLN A 9 11.38 -20.30 -15.50
N HIS A 10 11.14 -20.50 -14.22
CA HIS A 10 10.05 -21.35 -13.79
C HIS A 10 8.72 -20.65 -14.10
N ARG A 11 8.12 -21.09 -15.22
CA ARG A 11 6.71 -20.90 -15.57
C ARG A 11 5.84 -21.13 -14.34
N GLY A 12 4.92 -20.19 -14.13
CA GLY A 12 3.97 -20.19 -13.03
C GLY A 12 3.20 -21.50 -12.88
N LEU A 13 3.26 -22.05 -11.67
CA LEU A 13 2.16 -22.85 -11.17
C LEU A 13 1.06 -21.88 -10.72
N ASN A 14 -0.05 -21.89 -11.46
CA ASN A 14 -1.34 -21.44 -10.96
C ASN A 14 -1.57 -22.09 -9.58
N SER A 15 -1.55 -21.29 -8.52
CA SER A 15 -2.04 -21.72 -7.21
C SER A 15 -3.58 -21.72 -7.24
N LYS A 16 -4.14 -22.70 -7.97
CA LYS A 16 -5.47 -23.21 -7.71
C LYS A 16 -5.29 -24.48 -6.89
N GLU A 17 -5.74 -24.42 -5.63
CA GLU A 17 -6.13 -25.56 -4.80
C GLU A 17 -5.02 -26.56 -4.41
N VAL A 18 -4.51 -26.42 -3.18
CA VAL A 18 -4.11 -27.59 -2.37
C VAL A 18 -4.72 -27.45 -0.99
N THR A 19 -6.04 -27.60 -0.93
CA THR A 19 -6.73 -28.06 0.28
C THR A 19 -6.57 -29.58 0.34
N THR A 20 -5.40 -30.05 0.78
CA THR A 20 -5.27 -31.46 1.17
C THR A 20 -5.90 -31.61 2.55
N CYS A 21 -7.21 -31.88 2.57
CA CYS A 21 -7.88 -32.37 3.77
C CYS A 21 -7.32 -33.75 4.12
N CYS A 22 -6.67 -33.86 5.28
CA CYS A 22 -6.34 -35.15 5.87
C CYS A 22 -7.64 -35.95 6.12
N LEU A 23 -7.93 -36.91 5.25
CA LEU A 23 -8.87 -37.99 5.55
C LEU A 23 -8.17 -38.97 6.48
N GLY A 24 -8.15 -38.64 7.76
CA GLY A 24 -7.66 -39.48 8.84
C GLY A 24 -8.64 -39.40 10.00
N ILE A 25 -9.37 -40.50 10.21
CA ILE A 25 -10.20 -40.71 11.39
C ILE A 25 -9.25 -40.64 12.60
N GLU A 26 -9.57 -39.76 13.55
CA GLU A 26 -8.83 -39.41 14.79
C GLU A 26 -7.87 -38.21 14.71
N LYS A 27 -8.18 -37.23 15.59
CA LYS A 27 -7.47 -36.00 15.96
C LYS A 27 -7.80 -34.75 15.13
N ARG A 28 -8.66 -33.91 15.73
CA ARG A 28 -8.82 -32.47 15.44
C ARG A 28 -7.46 -31.75 15.48
N LYS A 29 -6.69 -31.79 14.39
CA LYS A 29 -5.68 -30.78 14.09
C LYS A 29 -6.34 -29.75 13.19
N ARG A 30 -6.62 -28.58 13.78
CA ARG A 30 -7.17 -27.40 13.10
C ARG A 30 -6.23 -27.10 11.91
N CYS A 31 -6.73 -27.21 10.68
CA CYS A 31 -5.99 -26.79 9.50
C CYS A 31 -5.81 -25.27 9.62
N VAL A 32 -4.62 -24.83 10.01
CA VAL A 32 -4.27 -23.41 9.94
C VAL A 32 -4.16 -23.11 8.45
N ALA A 33 -5.07 -22.29 7.92
CA ALA A 33 -4.99 -21.81 6.56
C ALA A 33 -3.59 -21.22 6.33
N ARG A 34 -2.86 -21.75 5.36
CA ARG A 34 -1.54 -21.20 5.01
C ARG A 34 -1.76 -19.83 4.39
N LYS A 35 -1.23 -18.79 5.03
CA LYS A 35 -1.24 -17.43 4.49
C LYS A 35 -0.50 -17.43 3.15
N SER A 36 -1.08 -16.75 2.17
CA SER A 36 -0.42 -16.47 0.89
C SER A 36 0.81 -15.58 1.09
N PRO A 37 1.78 -15.59 0.15
CA PRO A 37 2.92 -14.67 0.18
C PRO A 37 2.52 -13.20 0.38
N ALA A 38 1.44 -12.75 -0.29
CA ALA A 38 0.93 -11.39 -0.13
C ALA A 38 0.46 -11.09 1.29
N GLU A 39 -0.30 -12.00 1.91
CA GLU A 39 -0.77 -11.86 3.29
C GLU A 39 0.37 -11.90 4.32
N LEU A 40 1.45 -12.62 4.01
CA LEU A 40 2.65 -12.65 4.84
C LEU A 40 3.37 -11.29 4.85
N CYS A 41 3.54 -10.66 3.68
CA CYS A 41 4.12 -9.32 3.58
C CYS A 41 3.28 -8.23 4.27
N GLN A 42 1.98 -8.47 4.48
CA GLN A 42 1.07 -7.52 5.13
C GLN A 42 0.91 -7.71 6.65
N THR A 43 1.63 -8.65 7.26
CA THR A 43 1.55 -8.83 8.72
C THR A 43 2.16 -7.63 9.46
N ALA A 44 1.68 -7.35 10.67
CA ALA A 44 2.24 -6.28 11.51
C ALA A 44 3.75 -6.45 11.76
N SER A 45 4.23 -7.71 11.85
CA SER A 45 5.66 -8.00 11.93
C SER A 45 6.39 -7.57 10.66
N ALA A 46 5.85 -7.88 9.48
CA ALA A 46 6.43 -7.50 8.19
C ALA A 46 6.58 -5.98 8.03
N GLN A 47 5.57 -5.23 8.48
CA GLN A 47 5.52 -3.77 8.34
C GLN A 47 6.42 -3.04 9.36
N SER A 48 6.99 -3.75 10.33
CA SER A 48 7.78 -3.12 11.40
C SER A 48 9.17 -2.65 10.96
N SER A 49 9.79 -3.32 9.99
CA SER A 49 11.08 -2.92 9.41
C SER A 49 11.34 -3.64 8.09
N CYS A 50 12.28 -3.12 7.29
CA CYS A 50 12.70 -3.76 6.03
C CYS A 50 13.19 -5.20 6.26
N GLY A 51 14.02 -5.42 7.28
CA GLY A 51 14.54 -6.72 7.64
C GLY A 51 13.46 -7.71 8.11
N GLN A 52 12.40 -7.23 8.76
CA GLN A 52 11.27 -8.08 9.12
C GLN A 52 10.39 -8.41 7.92
N CYS A 53 10.27 -7.49 6.96
CA CYS A 53 9.57 -7.70 5.69
C CYS A 53 10.18 -8.85 4.88
N ILE A 54 11.48 -8.78 4.59
CA ILE A 54 12.17 -9.78 3.74
C ILE A 54 12.28 -11.17 4.40
N LYS A 55 12.05 -11.26 5.71
CA LYS A 55 12.00 -12.53 6.46
C LYS A 55 10.67 -13.25 6.34
N GLN A 56 9.58 -12.55 5.97
CA GLN A 56 8.26 -13.19 5.89
C GLN A 56 8.16 -14.13 4.69
N HIS A 57 8.69 -13.70 3.55
CA HIS A 57 8.67 -14.48 2.32
C HIS A 57 9.77 -14.00 1.35
N PRO A 58 10.37 -14.87 0.53
CA PRO A 58 11.37 -14.48 -0.48
C PRO A 58 10.89 -13.46 -1.52
N ASP A 59 9.59 -13.36 -1.74
CA ASP A 59 9.00 -12.39 -2.68
C ASP A 59 8.61 -11.05 -2.03
N CYS A 60 8.71 -10.92 -0.69
CA CYS A 60 8.47 -9.64 -0.05
C CYS A 60 9.61 -8.67 -0.34
N ALA A 61 9.24 -7.43 -0.61
CA ALA A 61 10.12 -6.30 -0.86
C ALA A 61 9.65 -5.10 -0.05
N TRP A 62 10.57 -4.17 0.23
CA TRP A 62 10.32 -2.98 1.04
C TRP A 62 10.58 -1.70 0.25
N CYS A 63 9.73 -0.68 0.41
CA CYS A 63 9.95 0.63 -0.18
C CYS A 63 10.68 1.56 0.81
N SER A 64 11.93 1.87 0.49
CA SER A 64 12.80 2.74 1.29
C SER A 64 12.70 4.23 0.94
N ASP A 65 11.77 4.61 0.06
CA ASP A 65 11.54 6.01 -0.30
C ASP A 65 10.92 6.76 0.90
N PRO A 66 11.59 7.78 1.45
CA PRO A 66 11.07 8.55 2.57
C PRO A 66 9.85 9.42 2.22
N ASN A 67 9.61 9.71 0.94
CA ASN A 67 8.50 10.53 0.48
C ASN A 67 7.30 9.70 0.00
N ALA A 68 7.44 8.38 -0.06
CA ALA A 68 6.37 7.49 -0.47
C ALA A 68 5.17 7.57 0.47
N ASP A 69 4.02 7.95 -0.09
CA ASP A 69 2.71 7.90 0.58
C ASP A 69 2.03 6.57 0.25
N LEU A 70 2.53 5.51 0.91
CA LEU A 70 2.06 4.14 0.70
C LEU A 70 1.38 3.62 1.96
N PRO A 71 0.22 2.91 1.83
CA PRO A 71 -0.46 2.31 2.98
C PRO A 71 0.40 1.23 3.66
N SER A 72 1.27 0.57 2.90
CA SER A 72 2.22 -0.44 3.38
C SER A 72 3.54 -0.29 2.64
N ARG A 73 4.66 -0.30 3.38
CA ARG A 73 6.01 -0.27 2.80
C ARG A 73 6.48 -1.67 2.39
N CYS A 74 6.00 -2.72 3.07
CA CYS A 74 6.26 -4.10 2.70
C CYS A 74 5.13 -4.67 1.83
N GLU A 75 5.45 -5.11 0.62
CA GLU A 75 4.51 -5.80 -0.29
C GLU A 75 5.26 -6.87 -1.10
N LEU A 76 4.56 -7.62 -1.95
CA LEU A 76 5.23 -8.43 -2.98
C LEU A 76 6.00 -7.53 -3.95
N TYR A 77 7.21 -7.94 -4.32
CA TYR A 77 8.07 -7.22 -5.27
C TYR A 77 7.32 -6.81 -6.56
N SER A 78 6.59 -7.76 -7.16
CA SER A 78 5.82 -7.56 -8.39
C SER A 78 4.69 -6.51 -8.30
N SER A 79 4.22 -6.21 -7.09
CA SER A 79 3.25 -5.15 -6.82
C SER A 79 3.95 -3.85 -6.47
N LEU A 80 5.02 -3.93 -5.69
CA LEU A 80 5.74 -2.78 -5.16
C LEU A 80 6.53 -2.03 -6.24
N GLU A 81 7.12 -2.74 -7.21
CA GLU A 81 7.88 -2.15 -8.32
C GLU A 81 7.06 -1.18 -9.18
N LYS A 82 5.73 -1.22 -9.08
CA LYS A 82 4.79 -0.33 -9.79
C LYS A 82 4.41 0.91 -8.98
N LYS A 83 4.63 0.89 -7.66
CA LYS A 83 4.19 1.91 -6.69
C LYS A 83 5.35 2.70 -6.08
N CYS A 84 6.50 2.05 -5.96
CA CYS A 84 7.74 2.61 -5.42
C CYS A 84 8.77 2.71 -6.55
N GLU A 85 9.49 3.82 -6.63
CA GLU A 85 10.57 3.96 -7.60
C GLU A 85 11.61 2.86 -7.36
N THR A 86 12.05 2.20 -8.44
CA THR A 86 12.88 0.98 -8.39
C THR A 86 14.19 1.16 -7.63
N SER A 87 14.74 2.38 -7.58
CA SER A 87 15.96 2.73 -6.84
C SER A 87 15.78 2.64 -5.31
N PHE A 88 14.55 2.75 -4.82
CA PHE A 88 14.17 2.65 -3.42
C PHE A 88 13.53 1.29 -3.06
N VAL A 89 13.50 0.33 -3.99
CA VAL A 89 12.96 -1.00 -3.71
C VAL A 89 14.04 -1.91 -3.15
N GLU A 90 13.90 -2.26 -1.88
CA GLU A 90 14.76 -3.20 -1.17
C GLU A 90 14.22 -4.62 -1.37
N HIS A 91 14.86 -5.38 -2.26
CA HIS A 91 14.54 -6.78 -2.53
C HIS A 91 15.83 -7.59 -2.74
N PRO A 92 16.54 -7.97 -1.67
CA PRO A 92 17.76 -8.76 -1.83
C PRO A 92 17.40 -10.16 -2.35
N VAL A 93 18.07 -10.60 -3.41
CA VAL A 93 17.81 -11.87 -4.10
C VAL A 93 18.80 -12.93 -3.61
N SER A 94 18.30 -14.14 -3.36
CA SER A 94 19.15 -15.26 -3.00
C SER A 94 20.05 -15.65 -4.17
N LYS A 95 21.35 -15.87 -3.92
CA LYS A 95 22.35 -16.17 -4.96
C LYS A 95 23.30 -17.28 -4.52
N VAL A 96 23.84 -17.99 -5.52
CA VAL A 96 24.87 -19.01 -5.36
C VAL A 96 26.12 -18.60 -6.12
N GLU A 97 27.28 -18.73 -5.47
CA GLU A 97 28.60 -18.44 -6.03
C GLU A 97 29.53 -19.62 -5.77
N PHE A 98 30.23 -20.08 -6.80
CA PHE A 98 31.18 -21.19 -6.69
C PHE A 98 32.59 -20.64 -6.51
N LEU A 99 33.06 -20.61 -5.25
CA LEU A 99 34.38 -20.07 -4.91
C LEU A 99 35.53 -20.96 -5.42
N GLN A 100 35.32 -22.28 -5.43
CA GLN A 100 36.22 -23.26 -6.04
C GLN A 100 35.41 -24.35 -6.75
N ASN A 101 35.65 -24.51 -8.05
CA ASN A 101 34.87 -25.38 -8.93
C ASN A 101 35.73 -26.05 -10.00
N ALA A 102 36.82 -26.70 -9.59
CA ALA A 102 37.60 -27.55 -10.49
C ALA A 102 36.74 -28.73 -10.96
N ASP A 103 36.82 -29.04 -12.26
CA ASP A 103 36.10 -30.16 -12.85
C ASP A 103 36.56 -31.49 -12.24
N VAL A 104 35.62 -32.44 -12.11
CA VAL A 104 35.97 -33.81 -11.74
C VAL A 104 37.03 -34.39 -12.69
N GLY A 105 38.06 -35.02 -12.12
CA GLY A 105 39.21 -35.56 -12.85
C GLY A 105 40.32 -34.56 -13.15
N ALA A 106 40.12 -33.26 -12.92
CA ALA A 106 41.19 -32.27 -13.06
C ALA A 106 42.29 -32.47 -12.01
N SER A 107 43.54 -32.28 -12.42
CA SER A 107 44.69 -32.25 -11.52
C SER A 107 44.70 -30.94 -10.74
N ARG A 108 44.65 -31.01 -9.42
CA ARG A 108 44.79 -29.86 -8.52
C ARG A 108 45.95 -30.09 -7.55
N GLN A 109 46.57 -29.00 -7.09
CA GLN A 109 47.54 -29.10 -6.02
C GLN A 109 46.80 -29.16 -4.69
N ASP A 110 47.11 -30.17 -3.87
CA ASP A 110 46.56 -30.28 -2.52
C ASP A 110 47.13 -29.17 -1.63
N PRO A 111 46.29 -28.33 -0.98
CA PRO A 111 46.76 -27.18 -0.22
C PRO A 111 47.66 -27.53 0.97
N TYR A 112 47.55 -28.75 1.52
CA TYR A 112 48.28 -29.16 2.72
C TYR A 112 49.57 -29.91 2.39
N SER A 113 49.52 -30.86 1.46
CA SER A 113 50.66 -31.72 1.10
C SER A 113 51.46 -31.20 -0.09
N GLY A 114 50.90 -30.26 -0.87
CA GLY A 114 51.49 -29.82 -2.13
C GLY A 114 51.47 -30.87 -3.25
N ALA A 115 50.94 -32.07 -2.98
CA ALA A 115 50.87 -33.16 -3.94
C ALA A 115 49.84 -32.85 -5.04
N ILE A 116 50.09 -33.31 -6.25
CA ILE A 116 49.09 -33.26 -7.32
C ILE A 116 48.06 -34.36 -7.06
N VAL A 117 46.84 -33.95 -6.75
CA VAL A 117 45.70 -34.84 -6.52
C VAL A 117 44.68 -34.68 -7.64
N ARG A 118 43.95 -35.76 -7.96
CA ARG A 118 42.84 -35.70 -8.90
C ARG A 118 41.57 -35.33 -8.16
N THR A 119 40.91 -34.27 -8.62
CA THR A 119 39.62 -33.80 -8.08
C THR A 119 38.58 -34.91 -8.20
N GLN A 120 38.06 -35.39 -7.06
CA GLN A 120 36.98 -36.38 -7.02
C GLN A 120 35.62 -35.70 -6.88
N LEU A 121 35.54 -34.56 -6.19
CA LEU A 121 34.31 -33.81 -5.96
C LEU A 121 34.32 -32.44 -6.60
N GLN A 122 33.19 -32.06 -7.21
CA GLN A 122 32.92 -30.76 -7.82
C GLN A 122 31.54 -30.26 -7.37
N PRO A 123 31.36 -28.98 -7.01
CA PRO A 123 32.39 -27.98 -6.69
C PRO A 123 33.15 -28.34 -5.39
N GLN A 124 34.20 -27.61 -5.04
CA GLN A 124 34.94 -27.78 -3.77
C GLN A 124 34.51 -26.77 -2.72
N GLN A 125 34.08 -25.58 -3.15
CA GLN A 125 33.65 -24.50 -2.26
C GLN A 125 32.47 -23.73 -2.85
N VAL A 126 31.38 -23.64 -2.10
CA VAL A 126 30.13 -22.97 -2.50
C VAL A 126 29.76 -21.93 -1.47
N GLN A 127 29.42 -20.73 -1.92
CA GLN A 127 28.87 -19.67 -1.10
C GLN A 127 27.44 -19.38 -1.54
N ILE A 128 26.52 -19.45 -0.60
CA ILE A 128 25.10 -19.16 -0.82
C ILE A 128 24.72 -17.97 0.05
N ALA A 129 24.19 -16.91 -0.54
CA ALA A 129 23.48 -15.86 0.20
C ALA A 129 21.99 -16.08 -0.01
N MET A 130 21.18 -16.26 1.05
CA MET A 130 19.77 -16.58 0.86
C MET A 130 18.85 -16.03 1.94
N LYS A 131 17.60 -15.72 1.55
CA LYS A 131 16.53 -15.32 2.48
C LYS A 131 15.88 -16.54 3.15
N PRO A 132 15.33 -16.39 4.37
CA PRO A 132 14.51 -17.43 4.99
C PRO A 132 13.32 -17.81 4.10
N GLY A 133 13.00 -19.11 4.06
CA GLY A 133 11.94 -19.67 3.25
C GLY A 133 12.33 -19.96 1.79
N ASP A 134 13.47 -19.45 1.31
CA ASP A 134 13.95 -19.69 -0.05
C ASP A 134 14.71 -21.03 -0.16
N ALA A 135 14.86 -21.51 -1.40
CA ALA A 135 15.55 -22.74 -1.75
C ALA A 135 16.49 -22.52 -2.94
N ILE A 136 17.78 -22.85 -2.76
CA ILE A 136 18.77 -22.82 -3.84
C ILE A 136 19.25 -24.24 -4.10
N SER A 137 19.34 -24.62 -5.37
CA SER A 137 19.84 -25.93 -5.78
C SER A 137 21.11 -25.81 -6.62
N PHE A 138 22.06 -26.72 -6.43
CA PHE A 138 23.26 -26.86 -7.25
C PHE A 138 23.63 -28.33 -7.44
N SER A 139 24.33 -28.65 -8.53
CA SER A 139 24.76 -30.01 -8.83
C SER A 139 26.14 -30.30 -8.23
N LEU A 140 26.24 -31.33 -7.40
CA LEU A 140 27.48 -31.91 -6.92
C LEU A 140 27.83 -33.14 -7.76
N ARG A 141 29.04 -33.21 -8.30
CA ARG A 141 29.52 -34.34 -9.10
C ARG A 141 30.63 -35.08 -8.38
N TYR A 142 30.57 -36.40 -8.40
CA TYR A 142 31.57 -37.29 -7.81
C TYR A 142 32.14 -38.24 -8.85
N LEU A 143 33.47 -38.29 -8.96
CA LEU A 143 34.22 -39.25 -9.77
C LEU A 143 34.77 -40.37 -8.89
N HIS A 144 34.30 -41.59 -9.12
CA HIS A 144 34.76 -42.76 -8.38
C HIS A 144 36.12 -43.25 -8.90
N GLN A 145 37.12 -43.28 -8.02
CA GLN A 145 38.51 -43.65 -8.38
C GLN A 145 38.95 -45.03 -7.86
N ASP A 146 38.22 -45.63 -6.91
CA ASP A 146 38.56 -46.96 -6.43
C ASP A 146 38.32 -48.02 -7.53
N ARG A 147 39.00 -49.16 -7.42
CA ARG A 147 38.87 -50.26 -8.38
C ARG A 147 37.60 -51.06 -8.19
N ASP A 148 37.14 -51.14 -6.95
CA ASP A 148 35.97 -51.93 -6.57
C ASP A 148 34.70 -51.12 -6.79
N SER A 149 33.64 -51.76 -7.27
CA SER A 149 32.32 -51.14 -7.29
C SER A 149 31.81 -50.92 -5.87
N ARG A 150 31.29 -49.73 -5.58
CA ARG A 150 30.76 -49.39 -4.25
C ARG A 150 29.44 -48.65 -4.31
N ASP A 151 28.69 -48.82 -3.24
CA ASP A 151 27.51 -48.03 -2.95
C ASP A 151 27.93 -46.66 -2.40
N ILE A 152 27.47 -45.59 -3.05
CA ILE A 152 27.88 -44.22 -2.76
C ILE A 152 26.76 -43.52 -2.01
N TYR A 153 27.10 -42.95 -0.85
CA TYR A 153 26.19 -42.16 -0.03
C TYR A 153 26.78 -40.77 0.19
N ILE A 154 25.96 -39.74 -0.03
CA ILE A 154 26.29 -38.37 0.34
C ILE A 154 25.88 -38.11 1.79
N LEU A 155 26.81 -37.51 2.54
CA LEU A 155 26.69 -37.20 3.95
C LEU A 155 26.95 -35.70 4.13
N ASN A 156 26.30 -35.09 5.12
CA ASN A 156 26.59 -33.72 5.53
C ASN A 156 26.79 -33.62 7.03
N SER A 157 27.51 -32.57 7.46
CA SER A 157 27.57 -32.18 8.86
C SER A 157 26.19 -31.75 9.38
N GLU A 158 26.05 -31.61 10.69
CA GLU A 158 24.79 -31.20 11.33
C GLU A 158 24.28 -29.86 10.79
N THR A 159 23.03 -29.82 10.31
CA THR A 159 22.40 -28.63 9.71
C THR A 159 21.23 -28.08 10.51
N GLU A 160 20.54 -28.92 11.28
CA GLU A 160 19.32 -28.55 12.00
C GLU A 160 19.56 -27.47 13.06
N SER A 161 20.69 -27.54 13.78
CA SER A 161 21.11 -26.53 14.75
C SER A 161 21.54 -25.21 14.10
N GLN A 162 21.77 -25.20 12.78
CA GLN A 162 22.12 -24.02 12.00
C GLN A 162 20.92 -23.39 11.28
N GLY A 163 19.73 -24.00 11.36
CA GLY A 163 18.52 -23.50 10.66
C GLY A 163 18.52 -23.78 9.15
N VAL A 164 19.39 -24.69 8.69
CA VAL A 164 19.52 -25.08 7.28
C VAL A 164 18.89 -26.45 7.08
N THR A 165 18.22 -26.67 5.95
CA THR A 165 17.76 -28.00 5.51
C THR A 165 18.38 -28.31 4.17
N ILE A 166 18.85 -29.54 4.01
CA ILE A 166 19.41 -30.01 2.75
C ILE A 166 18.60 -31.22 2.31
N GLU A 167 18.12 -31.16 1.08
CA GLU A 167 17.46 -32.27 0.38
C GLU A 167 18.34 -32.69 -0.79
N TYR A 168 18.31 -33.98 -1.12
CA TYR A 168 19.14 -34.56 -2.18
C TYR A 168 18.27 -35.31 -3.19
N GLU A 169 18.66 -35.18 -4.44
CA GLU A 169 18.19 -36.00 -5.55
C GLU A 169 19.42 -36.54 -6.30
N ALA A 170 19.54 -37.85 -6.39
CA ALA A 170 20.70 -38.51 -6.98
C ALA A 170 20.43 -38.81 -8.47
N GLU A 171 21.41 -38.53 -9.32
CA GLU A 171 21.44 -38.91 -10.73
C GLU A 171 22.55 -39.94 -10.94
N CYS A 172 22.16 -41.20 -11.01
CA CYS A 172 23.06 -42.34 -11.12
C CYS A 172 22.94 -42.92 -12.54
N ARG A 173 23.98 -42.75 -13.38
CA ARG A 173 23.98 -43.22 -14.79
C ARG A 173 22.77 -42.74 -15.61
N GLY A 174 22.36 -41.49 -15.39
CA GLY A 174 21.22 -40.85 -16.07
C GLY A 174 19.85 -41.15 -15.46
N ILE A 175 19.78 -41.93 -14.38
CA ILE A 175 18.54 -42.19 -13.63
C ILE A 175 18.48 -41.24 -12.45
N VAL A 176 17.48 -40.37 -12.45
CA VAL A 176 17.20 -39.44 -11.35
C VAL A 176 16.30 -40.13 -10.33
N GLN A 177 16.70 -40.09 -9.06
CA GLN A 177 15.97 -40.70 -7.96
C GLN A 177 16.05 -39.83 -6.69
N PRO A 178 14.95 -39.74 -5.91
CA PRO A 178 14.97 -39.02 -4.64
C PRO A 178 15.91 -39.70 -3.65
N GLY A 179 16.70 -38.90 -2.93
CA GLY A 179 17.60 -39.37 -1.90
C GLY A 179 19.07 -39.10 -2.18
N ASN A 180 19.91 -39.66 -1.32
CA ASN A 180 21.30 -39.29 -1.14
C ASN A 180 22.23 -40.48 -1.50
N PHE A 181 21.80 -41.32 -2.44
CA PHE A 181 22.38 -42.65 -2.68
C PHE A 181 22.47 -42.99 -4.18
N CYS A 182 23.61 -43.56 -4.58
CA CYS A 182 23.78 -44.26 -5.85
C CYS A 182 24.32 -45.69 -5.64
N PRO A 183 23.62 -46.73 -6.11
CA PRO A 183 24.07 -48.11 -5.99
C PRO A 183 25.17 -48.48 -6.99
N SER A 184 26.08 -49.35 -6.58
CA SER A 184 27.01 -50.08 -7.47
C SER A 184 27.77 -49.19 -8.47
N VAL A 185 28.32 -48.07 -7.99
CA VAL A 185 29.12 -47.12 -8.77
C VAL A 185 30.48 -47.76 -9.07
N SER A 186 30.82 -47.86 -10.35
CA SER A 186 32.02 -48.55 -10.84
C SER A 186 33.20 -47.61 -10.99
N HIS A 187 34.40 -48.16 -11.15
CA HIS A 187 35.61 -47.38 -11.40
C HIS A 187 35.42 -46.45 -12.60
N SER A 188 35.80 -45.17 -12.44
CA SER A 188 35.65 -44.10 -13.44
C SER A 188 34.20 -43.66 -13.73
N ASP A 189 33.20 -44.17 -13.02
CA ASP A 189 31.85 -43.61 -13.09
C ASP A 189 31.82 -42.20 -12.48
N VAL A 190 31.01 -41.33 -13.10
CA VAL A 190 30.64 -40.04 -12.53
C VAL A 190 29.17 -40.08 -12.16
N VAL A 191 28.87 -39.82 -10.90
CA VAL A 191 27.50 -39.65 -10.39
C VAL A 191 27.27 -38.21 -9.99
N SER A 192 26.04 -37.74 -10.12
CA SER A 192 25.66 -36.37 -9.76
C SER A 192 24.60 -36.39 -8.66
N PHE A 193 24.62 -35.39 -7.79
CA PHE A 193 23.63 -35.17 -6.74
C PHE A 193 23.16 -33.73 -6.83
N ASN A 194 21.87 -33.52 -7.07
CA ASN A 194 21.25 -32.21 -6.97
C ASN A 194 21.03 -31.90 -5.49
N VAL A 195 21.71 -30.87 -4.97
CA VAL A 195 21.70 -30.47 -3.56
C VAL A 195 20.80 -29.26 -3.42
N SER A 196 19.64 -29.43 -2.79
CA SER A 196 18.69 -28.34 -2.53
C SER A 196 18.83 -27.84 -1.09
N VAL A 197 19.36 -26.64 -0.93
CA VAL A 197 19.60 -25.96 0.35
C VAL A 197 18.45 -25.01 0.63
N LYS A 198 17.81 -25.14 1.79
CA LYS A 198 16.72 -24.28 2.28
C LYS A 198 17.12 -23.63 3.61
N LEU A 199 16.90 -22.32 3.73
CA LEU A 199 17.08 -21.62 4.99
C LEU A 199 15.74 -21.51 5.71
N ARG A 200 15.60 -22.06 6.91
CA ARG A 200 14.33 -22.01 7.66
C ARG A 200 14.11 -20.66 8.31
N GLU A 201 15.15 -20.13 8.94
CA GLU A 201 15.06 -18.92 9.75
C GLU A 201 16.42 -18.22 9.87
N CYS A 202 16.37 -16.95 10.25
CA CYS A 202 17.54 -16.16 10.59
C CYS A 202 17.97 -16.45 12.04
N ARG A 203 18.93 -17.36 12.24
CA ARG A 203 19.54 -17.56 13.56
C ARG A 203 20.65 -16.53 13.79
N ALA A 204 20.78 -16.06 15.04
CA ALA A 204 21.68 -14.97 15.43
C ALA A 204 23.19 -15.28 15.34
N ASN A 205 23.57 -16.52 15.02
CA ASN A 205 24.93 -17.03 15.20
C ASN A 205 25.84 -16.84 13.96
N GLY A 206 25.52 -15.89 13.08
CA GLY A 206 26.20 -15.73 11.80
C GLY A 206 25.79 -16.79 10.78
N GLY A 207 26.55 -16.86 9.68
CA GLY A 207 26.32 -17.85 8.62
C GLY A 207 26.56 -19.29 9.07
N ALA A 208 25.99 -20.24 8.34
CA ALA A 208 26.19 -21.66 8.56
C ALA A 208 27.33 -22.17 7.68
N VAL A 209 28.19 -23.03 8.23
CA VAL A 209 29.19 -23.78 7.47
C VAL A 209 28.80 -25.25 7.52
N VAL A 210 28.53 -25.81 6.35
CA VAL A 210 28.15 -27.21 6.18
C VAL A 210 29.19 -27.91 5.33
N SER A 211 29.68 -29.05 5.80
CA SER A 211 30.54 -29.92 4.99
C SER A 211 29.67 -30.98 4.34
N VAL A 212 29.71 -31.09 3.01
CA VAL A 212 28.99 -32.12 2.25
C VAL A 212 30.02 -33.02 1.57
N GLY A 213 29.95 -34.33 1.78
CA GLY A 213 30.97 -35.26 1.27
C GLY A 213 30.42 -36.64 0.98
N ILE A 214 31.27 -37.48 0.41
CA ILE A 214 30.93 -38.87 0.11
C ILE A 214 31.48 -39.77 1.22
N GLY A 215 30.65 -40.69 1.71
CA GLY A 215 31.05 -41.67 2.73
C GLY A 215 32.31 -42.43 2.31
N GLY A 216 33.37 -42.37 3.13
CA GLY A 216 34.65 -43.03 2.88
C GLY A 216 35.64 -42.24 2.02
N VAL A 217 35.26 -41.07 1.50
CA VAL A 217 36.14 -40.17 0.73
C VAL A 217 36.63 -39.04 1.62
N ARG A 218 37.89 -38.63 1.46
CA ARG A 218 38.50 -37.54 2.26
C ARG A 218 38.10 -36.14 1.78
N GLU A 219 37.88 -35.97 0.49
CA GLU A 219 37.46 -34.70 -0.08
C GLU A 219 36.02 -34.39 0.35
N VAL A 220 35.77 -33.12 0.69
CA VAL A 220 34.46 -32.60 1.07
C VAL A 220 34.23 -31.25 0.39
N VAL A 221 32.97 -30.93 0.14
CA VAL A 221 32.52 -29.62 -0.34
C VAL A 221 32.22 -28.75 0.86
N ALA A 222 32.86 -27.58 0.93
CA ALA A 222 32.59 -26.57 1.95
C ALA A 222 31.47 -25.64 1.47
N LEU A 223 30.31 -25.70 2.13
CA LEU A 223 29.14 -24.89 1.86
C LEU A 223 29.03 -23.76 2.91
N TYR A 224 29.14 -22.52 2.46
CA TYR A 224 28.97 -21.31 3.28
C TYR A 224 27.58 -20.71 3.02
N VAL A 225 26.64 -20.91 3.94
CA VAL A 225 25.29 -20.36 3.85
C VAL A 225 25.20 -19.08 4.67
N ASN A 226 25.16 -17.95 3.98
CA ASN A 226 25.05 -16.61 4.54
C ASN A 226 23.58 -16.17 4.53
N PRO A 227 22.91 -16.08 5.68
CA PRO A 227 21.51 -15.71 5.73
C PRO A 227 21.34 -14.20 5.50
N ILE A 228 20.39 -13.82 4.63
CA ILE A 228 20.01 -12.43 4.36
C ILE A 228 18.89 -12.05 5.33
N CYS A 229 19.25 -11.40 6.42
CA CYS A 229 18.37 -11.14 7.57
C CYS A 229 18.04 -9.67 7.83
N GLY A 230 18.51 -8.77 6.97
CA GLY A 230 18.30 -7.34 7.05
C GLY A 230 18.56 -6.71 5.70
N CYS A 231 18.16 -5.45 5.56
CA CYS A 231 18.39 -4.68 4.35
C CYS A 231 19.63 -3.80 4.48
N ASP A 232 20.24 -3.43 3.36
CA ASP A 232 21.41 -2.54 3.38
C ASP A 232 21.04 -1.15 3.93
N CYS A 233 19.84 -0.65 3.64
CA CYS A 233 19.32 0.61 4.21
C CYS A 233 19.12 0.59 5.74
N GLU A 234 19.12 -0.58 6.40
CA GLU A 234 19.02 -0.69 7.86
C GLU A 234 20.38 -0.55 8.55
N LYS A 235 21.49 -0.62 7.81
CA LYS A 235 22.84 -0.44 8.37
C LYS A 235 22.97 0.97 8.94
N LEU A 236 23.63 1.07 10.09
CA LEU A 236 23.76 2.33 10.85
C LEU A 236 24.33 3.48 10.01
N GLU A 237 25.25 3.18 9.08
CA GLU A 237 25.86 4.14 8.15
C GLU A 237 24.86 4.76 7.15
N ASN A 238 23.75 4.08 6.87
CA ASN A 238 22.69 4.51 5.95
C ASN A 238 21.50 5.15 6.67
N GLN A 239 21.53 5.22 8.00
CA GLN A 239 20.48 5.85 8.79
C GLN A 239 20.76 7.34 8.97
N VAL A 240 19.69 8.14 8.95
CA VAL A 240 19.81 9.58 9.26
C VAL A 240 19.29 9.80 10.68
N THR A 241 20.21 10.05 11.62
CA THR A 241 19.87 10.32 13.01
C THR A 241 19.21 11.68 13.16
N MET A 242 18.18 11.78 14.00
CA MET A 242 17.40 13.01 14.20
C MET A 242 16.99 13.68 12.88
N SER A 243 16.46 12.88 11.95
CA SER A 243 16.16 13.34 10.59
C SER A 243 15.14 14.47 10.60
N PRO A 244 15.35 15.55 9.81
CA PRO A 244 14.34 16.57 9.57
C PRO A 244 13.03 16.00 9.00
N GLN A 245 13.08 14.91 8.23
CA GLN A 245 11.89 14.21 7.72
C GLN A 245 11.09 13.52 8.83
N CYS A 246 11.73 13.26 9.97
CA CYS A 246 11.12 12.75 11.19
C CYS A 246 10.93 13.88 12.24
N GLY A 247 10.71 15.11 11.78
CA GLY A 247 10.49 16.29 12.63
C GLY A 247 11.66 16.64 13.56
N GLY A 248 12.86 16.08 13.32
CA GLY A 248 14.00 16.17 14.25
C GLY A 248 13.80 15.37 15.55
N ARG A 249 12.79 14.50 15.60
CA ARG A 249 12.35 13.74 16.78
C ARG A 249 12.40 12.22 16.57
N GLY A 250 13.14 11.78 15.56
CA GLY A 250 13.34 10.37 15.26
C GLY A 250 14.43 10.15 14.24
N ASN A 251 14.81 8.90 14.05
CA ASN A 251 15.80 8.50 13.05
C ASN A 251 15.07 8.01 11.81
N LEU A 252 15.57 8.37 10.63
CA LEU A 252 15.07 7.83 9.37
C LEU A 252 15.84 6.55 9.04
N VAL A 253 15.12 5.44 8.92
CA VAL A 253 15.67 4.10 8.64
C VAL A 253 14.85 3.46 7.53
N CYS A 254 15.48 3.16 6.38
CA CYS A 254 14.80 2.62 5.19
C CYS A 254 13.51 3.37 4.83
N GLY A 255 13.54 4.70 4.81
CA GLY A 255 12.39 5.55 4.47
C GLY A 255 11.32 5.67 5.56
N ALA A 256 11.41 4.92 6.66
CA ALA A 256 10.48 5.00 7.79
C ALA A 256 11.11 5.72 8.99
N CYS A 257 10.30 6.47 9.74
CA CYS A 257 10.75 7.13 10.95
C CYS A 257 10.64 6.22 12.17
N ILE A 258 11.74 6.09 12.90
CA ILE A 258 11.79 5.49 14.24
C ILE A 258 11.81 6.65 15.24
N CYS A 259 10.65 6.93 15.85
CA CYS A 259 10.48 8.07 16.75
C CYS A 259 11.15 7.87 18.11
N ASN A 260 11.72 8.96 18.62
CA ASN A 260 12.25 9.00 19.97
C ASN A 260 11.13 8.84 21.00
N PRO A 261 11.43 8.33 22.22
CA PRO A 261 10.46 8.28 23.29
C PRO A 261 9.75 9.63 23.49
N GLY A 262 8.43 9.58 23.53
CA GLY A 262 7.59 10.78 23.64
C GLY A 262 7.25 11.45 22.30
N SER A 263 7.55 10.82 21.17
CA SER A 263 7.07 11.24 19.84
C SER A 263 6.42 10.07 19.12
N ALA A 264 5.41 10.35 18.29
CA ALA A 264 4.69 9.35 17.50
C ALA A 264 4.21 9.93 16.16
N GLY A 265 3.56 9.10 15.34
CA GLY A 265 3.16 9.46 13.98
C GLY A 265 4.17 8.96 12.95
N SER A 266 3.80 9.04 11.67
CA SER A 266 4.61 8.53 10.56
C SER A 266 5.91 9.30 10.35
N ARG A 267 5.96 10.55 10.85
CA ARG A 267 7.07 11.51 10.76
C ARG A 267 7.44 12.07 12.14
N CYS A 268 7.07 11.39 13.22
CA CYS A 268 7.29 11.82 14.60
C CYS A 268 6.72 13.22 14.92
N GLU A 269 5.65 13.58 14.23
CA GLU A 269 4.96 14.87 14.31
C GLU A 269 4.13 15.00 15.61
N CYS A 270 3.69 13.89 16.19
CA CYS A 270 2.87 13.88 17.38
C CYS A 270 3.73 13.93 18.65
N ASN A 271 3.38 14.80 19.59
CA ASN A 271 4.02 14.85 20.90
C ASN A 271 3.26 13.94 21.88
N VAL A 272 3.97 13.01 22.50
CA VAL A 272 3.45 11.98 23.41
C VAL A 272 4.26 12.01 24.72
N ALA A 273 4.47 13.20 25.29
CA ALA A 273 5.27 13.36 26.49
C ALA A 273 4.75 12.48 27.66
N SER A 274 5.65 11.62 28.16
CA SER A 274 5.70 10.94 29.46
C SER A 274 4.38 10.72 30.23
N GLY A 275 3.60 9.71 29.81
CA GLY A 275 2.85 8.91 30.80
C GLY A 275 1.37 8.61 30.56
N THR A 276 0.72 9.10 29.50
CA THR A 276 -0.74 8.91 29.38
C THR A 276 -1.27 8.49 28.03
N MET A 277 -0.46 8.37 26.97
CA MET A 277 -1.00 7.99 25.66
C MET A 277 -0.11 6.99 24.93
N SER A 278 -0.61 5.77 24.73
CA SER A 278 0.02 4.80 23.83
C SER A 278 -0.31 5.11 22.36
N VAL A 279 0.44 4.55 21.41
CA VAL A 279 0.06 4.60 19.97
C VAL A 279 -1.36 4.07 19.76
N ALA A 280 -1.75 3.04 20.51
CA ALA A 280 -3.11 2.51 20.51
C ALA A 280 -4.15 3.52 21.02
N GLU A 281 -3.80 4.33 22.01
CA GLU A 281 -4.69 5.36 22.55
C GLU A 281 -4.90 6.51 21.57
N LEU A 282 -3.84 6.90 20.86
CA LEU A 282 -3.92 7.87 19.76
C LEU A 282 -4.83 7.36 18.64
N LEU A 283 -4.70 6.09 18.25
CA LEU A 283 -5.59 5.45 17.27
C LEU A 283 -7.03 5.34 17.77
N ASN A 284 -7.23 5.07 19.06
CA ASN A 284 -8.56 5.00 19.66
C ASN A 284 -9.28 6.35 19.66
N GLN A 285 -8.55 7.47 19.71
CA GLN A 285 -9.15 8.81 19.56
C GLN A 285 -9.72 9.07 18.18
N CYS A 286 -9.31 8.29 17.17
CA CYS A 286 -9.82 8.32 15.81
C CYS A 286 -10.94 7.31 15.55
N ARG A 287 -11.37 6.53 16.56
CA ARG A 287 -12.50 5.61 16.43
C ARG A 287 -13.77 6.24 17.01
N SER A 288 -14.90 6.05 16.34
CA SER A 288 -16.21 6.43 16.89
C SER A 288 -16.64 5.46 18.00
N SER A 289 -16.24 4.19 17.91
CA SER A 289 -16.42 3.17 18.95
C SER A 289 -15.31 2.10 18.88
N PRO A 290 -15.09 1.28 19.93
CA PRO A 290 -14.00 0.29 19.94
C PRO A 290 -14.03 -0.74 18.80
N SER A 291 -15.20 -1.02 18.23
CA SER A 291 -15.37 -1.96 17.11
C SER A 291 -15.25 -1.33 15.73
N GLU A 292 -15.32 0.00 15.65
CA GLU A 292 -15.29 0.74 14.38
C GLU A 292 -13.86 1.04 13.95
N GLU A 293 -13.62 1.04 12.65
CA GLU A 293 -12.30 1.38 12.10
C GLU A 293 -11.93 2.84 12.38
N PRO A 294 -10.64 3.17 12.59
CA PRO A 294 -10.20 4.54 12.72
C PRO A 294 -10.62 5.36 11.49
N CYS A 295 -11.13 6.56 11.73
CA CYS A 295 -11.62 7.46 10.69
C CYS A 295 -12.67 6.82 9.79
N SER A 296 -13.46 5.87 10.32
CA SER A 296 -14.49 5.13 9.59
C SER A 296 -13.99 4.46 8.29
N GLY A 297 -12.66 4.22 8.21
CA GLY A 297 -11.99 3.72 7.00
C GLY A 297 -11.97 4.70 5.82
N ARG A 298 -12.20 6.00 6.06
CA ARG A 298 -12.33 7.07 5.05
C ARG A 298 -11.36 8.24 5.29
N GLY A 299 -10.26 7.97 5.98
CA GLY A 299 -9.27 8.97 6.34
C GLY A 299 -8.08 8.38 7.08
N THR A 300 -7.10 9.24 7.31
CA THR A 300 -5.86 8.92 8.02
C THR A 300 -5.88 9.52 9.42
N CYS A 301 -5.60 8.72 10.44
CA CYS A 301 -5.49 9.18 11.82
C CYS A 301 -4.12 9.83 12.08
N LYS A 302 -4.08 11.16 12.18
CA LYS A 302 -2.88 11.95 12.50
C LYS A 302 -3.02 12.56 13.88
N CYS A 303 -2.14 12.16 14.81
CA CYS A 303 -2.11 12.69 16.18
C CYS A 303 -3.46 12.69 16.93
N GLY A 304 -4.28 11.67 16.71
CA GLY A 304 -5.58 11.51 17.38
C GLY A 304 -6.73 12.25 16.71
N ALA A 305 -6.49 12.86 15.54
CA ALA A 305 -7.49 13.49 14.70
C ALA A 305 -7.52 12.84 13.31
N CYS A 306 -8.71 12.73 12.73
CA CYS A 306 -8.87 12.19 11.39
C CYS A 306 -8.69 13.29 10.33
N GLU A 307 -7.90 12.99 9.32
CA GLU A 307 -7.82 13.72 8.06
C GLU A 307 -8.49 12.89 6.97
N CYS A 308 -9.64 13.34 6.46
CA CYS A 308 -10.45 12.56 5.53
C CYS A 308 -9.84 12.55 4.12
N ASP A 309 -9.86 11.40 3.43
CA ASP A 309 -9.16 11.23 2.15
C ASP A 309 -9.78 12.06 1.00
N SER A 310 -11.04 12.46 1.16
CA SER A 310 -11.79 13.30 0.21
C SER A 310 -12.62 14.30 1.01
N PRO A 311 -12.02 15.40 1.50
CA PRO A 311 -12.68 16.34 2.41
C PRO A 311 -13.90 17.05 1.78
N GLU A 312 -14.06 17.00 0.47
CA GLU A 312 -15.24 17.44 -0.26
C GLU A 312 -16.41 16.44 -0.24
N LYS A 313 -16.16 15.19 0.16
CA LYS A 313 -17.17 14.11 0.25
C LYS A 313 -17.38 13.62 1.67
N TYR A 314 -16.32 13.56 2.46
CA TYR A 314 -16.33 13.00 3.80
C TYR A 314 -15.97 14.03 4.84
N SER A 315 -16.78 14.09 5.89
CA SER A 315 -16.60 15.03 6.98
C SER A 315 -16.90 14.40 8.34
N GLY A 316 -16.86 15.22 9.39
CA GLY A 316 -17.03 14.79 10.77
C GLY A 316 -15.71 14.36 11.41
N LYS A 317 -15.70 14.32 12.76
CA LYS A 317 -14.52 14.01 13.58
C LYS A 317 -13.84 12.69 13.22
N TYR A 318 -14.62 11.73 12.73
CA TYR A 318 -14.18 10.38 12.39
C TYR A 318 -14.36 10.07 10.90
N CYS A 319 -14.48 11.09 10.04
CA CYS A 319 -14.80 10.92 8.61
C CYS A 319 -16.05 10.06 8.34
N GLN A 320 -16.98 10.05 9.30
CA GLN A 320 -18.17 9.19 9.27
C GLN A 320 -19.30 9.77 8.42
N CYS A 321 -19.25 11.07 8.14
CA CYS A 321 -20.27 11.76 7.37
C CYS A 321 -20.00 11.64 5.88
N ASP A 322 -21.04 11.38 5.11
CA ASP A 322 -21.02 11.42 3.65
C ASP A 322 -21.85 12.62 3.19
N ASP A 323 -21.16 13.68 2.77
CA ASP A 323 -21.77 14.94 2.35
C ASP A 323 -22.25 14.91 0.89
N THR A 324 -22.25 13.73 0.27
CA THR A 324 -22.83 13.49 -1.06
C THR A 324 -24.19 12.78 -1.01
N SER A 325 -24.64 12.40 0.18
CA SER A 325 -25.85 11.59 0.40
C SER A 325 -27.09 12.38 0.83
N CYS A 326 -27.09 13.71 0.70
CA CYS A 326 -28.23 14.55 1.07
C CYS A 326 -29.42 14.39 0.11
N PRO A 327 -30.65 14.64 0.59
CA PRO A 327 -31.82 14.71 -0.29
C PRO A 327 -31.66 15.82 -1.34
N SER A 328 -32.23 15.58 -2.51
CA SER A 328 -32.26 16.52 -3.63
C SER A 328 -33.64 16.48 -4.27
N ASN A 329 -34.18 17.65 -4.62
CA ASN A 329 -35.36 17.77 -5.46
C ASN A 329 -34.93 18.41 -6.80
N GLY A 330 -34.09 17.70 -7.55
CA GLY A 330 -33.49 18.18 -8.79
C GLY A 330 -32.18 17.45 -9.13
N ALA A 331 -31.30 18.11 -9.89
CA ALA A 331 -29.98 17.57 -10.22
C ALA A 331 -28.91 17.86 -9.13
N GLU A 332 -29.14 18.89 -8.29
CA GLU A 332 -28.18 19.37 -7.31
C GLU A 332 -28.59 18.98 -5.88
N LEU A 333 -27.62 18.57 -5.06
CA LEU A 333 -27.84 18.29 -3.64
C LEU A 333 -28.41 19.52 -2.94
N CYS A 334 -29.36 19.33 -2.03
CA CYS A 334 -30.06 20.43 -1.35
C CYS A 334 -30.70 21.43 -2.33
N SER A 335 -31.11 20.94 -3.50
CA SER A 335 -31.74 21.72 -4.58
C SER A 335 -30.94 22.96 -5.00
N GLY A 336 -29.61 22.93 -4.81
CA GLY A 336 -28.71 24.05 -5.10
C GLY A 336 -28.83 25.24 -4.13
N ARG A 337 -29.58 25.08 -3.03
CA ARG A 337 -30.02 26.14 -2.11
C ARG A 337 -29.69 25.82 -0.65
N GLY A 338 -28.61 25.06 -0.46
CA GLY A 338 -28.12 24.69 0.84
C GLY A 338 -26.83 23.90 0.77
N ARG A 339 -26.22 23.71 1.94
CA ARG A 339 -25.02 22.88 2.11
C ARG A 339 -25.40 21.54 2.71
N CYS A 340 -24.94 20.45 2.09
CA CYS A 340 -25.04 19.13 2.70
C CYS A 340 -24.08 19.03 3.88
N GLU A 341 -24.60 18.68 5.05
CA GLU A 341 -23.82 18.42 6.25
C GLU A 341 -24.28 17.11 6.91
N CYS A 342 -23.46 16.07 6.81
CA CYS A 342 -23.70 14.75 7.40
C CYS A 342 -25.09 14.17 7.05
N GLY A 343 -25.47 14.26 5.77
CA GLY A 343 -26.75 13.76 5.25
C GLY A 343 -27.96 14.69 5.48
N THR A 344 -27.76 15.87 6.08
CA THR A 344 -28.83 16.88 6.28
C THR A 344 -28.50 18.17 5.53
N CYS A 345 -29.47 18.72 4.80
CA CYS A 345 -29.29 20.00 4.13
C CYS A 345 -29.43 21.17 5.10
N ARG A 346 -28.42 22.02 5.18
CA ARG A 346 -28.51 23.36 5.79
C ARG A 346 -28.90 24.35 4.71
N CYS A 347 -30.16 24.76 4.72
CA CYS A 347 -30.72 25.65 3.72
C CYS A 347 -30.18 27.07 3.83
N ASP A 348 -30.01 27.71 2.68
CA ASP A 348 -29.68 29.13 2.60
C ASP A 348 -30.83 29.98 3.17
N VAL A 349 -30.53 31.21 3.60
CA VAL A 349 -31.54 32.15 4.09
C VAL A 349 -32.59 32.36 3.00
N GLY A 350 -33.87 32.18 3.33
CA GLY A 350 -34.95 32.21 2.34
C GLY A 350 -35.48 30.83 1.95
N TRP A 351 -34.83 29.73 2.37
CA TRP A 351 -35.19 28.36 1.99
C TRP A 351 -35.39 27.45 3.21
N THR A 352 -36.30 26.48 3.09
CA THR A 352 -36.63 25.49 4.11
C THR A 352 -36.98 24.14 3.47
N GLY A 353 -37.29 23.15 4.30
CA GLY A 353 -37.58 21.77 3.90
C GLY A 353 -36.35 20.86 3.90
N PRO A 354 -36.52 19.52 3.92
CA PRO A 354 -35.40 18.58 3.98
C PRO A 354 -34.40 18.69 2.82
N ALA A 355 -34.87 19.10 1.63
CA ALA A 355 -34.08 19.28 0.42
C ALA A 355 -33.86 20.76 0.04
N CYS A 356 -34.20 21.71 0.92
CA CYS A 356 -34.12 23.17 0.68
C CYS A 356 -34.87 23.65 -0.56
N ASP A 357 -36.01 23.04 -0.84
CA ASP A 357 -36.84 23.27 -2.02
C ASP A 357 -37.99 24.27 -1.77
N CYS A 358 -38.27 24.62 -0.51
CA CYS A 358 -39.39 25.46 -0.12
C CYS A 358 -38.94 26.89 0.19
N THR A 359 -39.45 27.90 -0.52
CA THR A 359 -39.12 29.32 -0.22
C THR A 359 -39.85 29.81 1.03
N THR A 360 -39.20 30.64 1.84
CA THR A 360 -39.81 31.36 2.96
C THR A 360 -40.29 32.76 2.55
N GLU A 361 -40.03 33.18 1.32
CA GLU A 361 -40.57 34.43 0.80
C GLU A 361 -42.09 34.31 0.61
N THR A 362 -42.79 35.35 1.03
CA THR A 362 -44.27 35.42 0.97
C THR A 362 -44.74 36.46 -0.05
N THR A 363 -43.82 37.02 -0.84
CA THR A 363 -44.06 38.06 -1.84
C THR A 363 -45.08 37.61 -2.87
N GLU A 364 -44.96 36.39 -3.38
CA GLU A 364 -45.91 35.77 -4.32
C GLU A 364 -47.29 35.47 -3.68
N CYS A 365 -47.35 35.38 -2.36
CA CYS A 365 -48.59 35.16 -1.61
C CYS A 365 -49.31 36.46 -1.22
N LEU A 366 -48.74 37.64 -1.48
CA LEU A 366 -49.33 38.91 -1.06
C LEU A 366 -50.47 39.31 -2.00
N GLY A 367 -51.71 39.27 -1.50
CA GLY A 367 -52.88 39.66 -2.27
C GLY A 367 -53.04 41.18 -2.41
N LYS A 368 -53.98 41.61 -3.27
CA LYS A 368 -54.30 43.05 -3.47
C LYS A 368 -54.74 43.77 -2.19
N SER A 369 -55.27 43.04 -1.22
CA SER A 369 -55.62 43.57 0.11
C SER A 369 -54.41 43.95 0.96
N GLY A 370 -53.18 43.61 0.55
CA GLY A 370 -51.97 43.74 1.35
C GLY A 370 -51.83 42.65 2.42
N MET A 371 -52.73 41.66 2.44
CA MET A 371 -52.66 40.50 3.32
C MET A 371 -52.14 39.27 2.57
N ILE A 372 -51.35 38.44 3.27
CA ILE A 372 -50.95 37.12 2.77
C ILE A 372 -52.21 36.30 2.50
N CYS A 373 -52.32 35.78 1.28
CA CYS A 373 -53.45 35.01 0.80
C CYS A 373 -54.80 35.71 1.03
N ASN A 374 -54.83 37.05 0.93
CA ASN A 374 -55.99 37.91 1.25
C ASN A 374 -56.66 37.60 2.61
N GLY A 375 -55.94 37.02 3.57
CA GLY A 375 -56.48 36.56 4.85
C GLY A 375 -57.32 35.29 4.78
N GLN A 376 -57.35 34.62 3.63
CA GLN A 376 -58.20 33.47 3.30
C GLN A 376 -57.39 32.21 2.96
N GLY A 377 -56.17 32.10 3.47
CA GLY A 377 -55.31 30.94 3.28
C GLY A 377 -53.99 31.06 4.04
N SER A 378 -53.14 30.05 3.89
CA SER A 378 -51.77 30.03 4.40
C SER A 378 -50.79 30.00 3.24
N CYS A 379 -49.68 30.74 3.34
CA CYS A 379 -48.61 30.67 2.34
C CYS A 379 -47.69 29.48 2.66
N ASP A 380 -47.57 28.54 1.72
CA ASP A 380 -46.73 27.34 1.80
C ASP A 380 -45.81 27.28 0.58
N CYS A 381 -44.49 27.33 0.81
CA CYS A 381 -43.45 27.37 -0.22
C CYS A 381 -43.70 28.39 -1.35
N GLY A 382 -44.15 29.61 -0.99
CA GLY A 382 -44.45 30.69 -1.94
C GLY A 382 -45.83 30.60 -2.62
N LYS A 383 -46.66 29.62 -2.26
CA LYS A 383 -47.99 29.41 -2.86
C LYS A 383 -49.08 29.44 -1.80
N CYS A 384 -50.21 30.07 -2.09
CA CYS A 384 -51.33 30.10 -1.16
C CYS A 384 -52.11 28.78 -1.14
N ALA A 385 -52.22 28.17 0.03
CA ALA A 385 -53.20 27.14 0.36
C ALA A 385 -54.46 27.83 0.90
N CYS A 386 -55.45 28.01 0.03
CA CYS A 386 -56.70 28.72 0.37
C CYS A 386 -57.61 27.90 1.28
N ASN A 387 -58.32 28.60 2.16
CA ASN A 387 -59.41 28.06 2.96
C ASN A 387 -60.58 27.65 2.06
N ASP A 388 -61.38 26.69 2.51
CA ASP A 388 -62.57 26.23 1.78
C ASP A 388 -63.49 27.40 1.39
N GLY A 389 -63.89 27.45 0.12
CA GLY A 389 -64.73 28.51 -0.45
C GLY A 389 -63.96 29.68 -1.07
N TYR A 390 -62.61 29.68 -1.01
CA TYR A 390 -61.76 30.69 -1.66
C TYR A 390 -60.83 30.09 -2.70
N GLY A 391 -60.49 30.87 -3.73
CA GLY A 391 -59.60 30.47 -4.80
C GLY A 391 -58.79 31.62 -5.39
N GLY A 392 -57.95 31.28 -6.38
CA GLY A 392 -56.99 32.21 -6.98
C GLY A 392 -55.58 32.09 -6.37
N PRO A 393 -54.55 32.64 -7.03
CA PRO A 393 -53.16 32.56 -6.59
C PRO A 393 -52.92 33.18 -5.20
N THR A 394 -53.77 34.14 -4.81
CA THR A 394 -53.70 34.79 -3.49
C THR A 394 -55.00 34.64 -2.69
N CYS A 395 -55.88 33.69 -3.03
CA CYS A 395 -57.19 33.49 -2.39
C CYS A 395 -58.15 34.69 -2.46
N GLU A 396 -58.04 35.52 -3.50
CA GLU A 396 -58.87 36.70 -3.72
C GLU A 396 -60.30 36.39 -4.18
N LEU A 397 -60.52 35.21 -4.75
CA LEU A 397 -61.82 34.83 -5.31
C LEU A 397 -62.66 34.18 -4.22
N CYS A 398 -63.65 34.90 -3.71
CA CYS A 398 -64.71 34.27 -2.91
C CYS A 398 -65.64 33.51 -3.86
N LEU A 399 -65.59 32.18 -3.82
CA LEU A 399 -66.35 31.32 -4.73
C LEU A 399 -67.86 31.29 -4.38
N ASN A 400 -68.23 31.76 -3.18
CA ASN A 400 -69.59 31.72 -2.64
C ASN A 400 -70.14 33.10 -2.21
N CYS A 401 -69.60 34.22 -2.71
CA CYS A 401 -70.08 35.57 -2.37
C CYS A 401 -71.00 36.12 -3.49
N GLU A 402 -72.25 36.45 -3.15
CA GLU A 402 -73.17 37.17 -4.04
C GLU A 402 -72.86 38.69 -3.99
N THR A 403 -72.42 39.29 -5.09
CA THR A 403 -72.12 40.73 -5.17
C THR A 403 -73.38 41.53 -5.52
N GLU A 404 -73.91 42.31 -4.59
CA GLU A 404 -74.93 43.32 -4.89
C GLU A 404 -74.24 44.66 -5.26
N THR A 405 -74.18 44.95 -6.56
CA THR A 405 -73.82 46.26 -7.11
C THR A 405 -75.06 47.15 -7.17
N GLU A 406 -75.14 48.18 -6.34
CA GLU A 406 -76.02 49.34 -6.58
C GLU A 406 -75.18 50.50 -7.15
N PHE A 407 -75.50 50.84 -8.40
CA PHE A 407 -75.02 51.98 -9.16
C PHE A 407 -75.74 53.25 -8.71
N THR A 408 -75.00 54.34 -8.46
CA THR A 408 -75.50 55.69 -8.74
C THR A 408 -74.40 56.49 -9.44
N GLU A 409 -74.73 56.96 -10.63
CA GLU A 409 -73.92 57.67 -11.61
C GLU A 409 -73.47 59.07 -11.15
N GLY A 410 -72.30 59.49 -11.62
CA GLY A 410 -71.90 60.90 -11.69
C GLY A 410 -70.45 61.16 -11.28
N ASP A 411 -69.50 61.01 -12.21
CA ASP A 411 -68.38 61.94 -12.48
C ASP A 411 -67.24 61.25 -13.27
N ASP A 412 -67.34 61.41 -14.60
CA ASP A 412 -66.31 61.86 -15.55
C ASP A 412 -64.98 61.08 -15.81
N TYR A 413 -64.62 61.10 -17.11
CA TYR A 413 -63.36 60.71 -17.78
C TYR A 413 -63.11 59.25 -18.19
N HIS A 414 -63.55 59.01 -19.42
CA HIS A 414 -62.78 58.55 -20.60
C HIS A 414 -62.11 57.15 -20.57
N THR A 415 -62.70 56.13 -21.19
CA THR A 415 -62.63 55.71 -22.61
C THR A 415 -61.27 55.12 -23.07
N LEU A 416 -61.37 53.90 -23.65
CA LEU A 416 -60.57 53.30 -24.75
C LEU A 416 -59.55 52.17 -24.42
N LEU A 417 -60.02 50.92 -24.59
CA LEU A 417 -59.32 49.81 -25.29
C LEU A 417 -58.98 50.25 -26.76
N PRO A 418 -58.35 49.47 -27.69
CA PRO A 418 -58.11 48.01 -27.72
C PRO A 418 -56.83 47.57 -28.51
N GLU A 419 -56.76 46.25 -28.80
CA GLU A 419 -56.20 45.57 -30.00
C GLU A 419 -54.78 44.92 -29.96
N LYS A 420 -54.80 43.60 -30.17
CA LYS A 420 -53.72 42.69 -30.66
C LYS A 420 -53.34 43.01 -32.13
N PRO A 421 -52.14 42.64 -32.62
CA PRO A 421 -51.93 41.39 -33.43
C PRO A 421 -50.57 40.70 -33.13
N ASP A 422 -50.43 39.37 -33.05
CA ASP A 422 -50.26 38.32 -34.10
C ASP A 422 -48.87 38.25 -34.79
N GLU A 423 -48.43 37.00 -35.04
CA GLU A 423 -47.28 36.48 -35.84
C GLU A 423 -45.90 36.41 -35.12
N ILE A 424 -45.46 35.27 -34.56
CA ILE A 424 -44.89 34.03 -35.15
C ILE A 424 -43.68 34.27 -36.07
N GLU A 425 -42.47 33.90 -35.63
CA GLU A 425 -41.62 32.90 -36.33
C GLU A 425 -40.41 32.46 -35.49
N GLU A 426 -40.26 31.14 -35.46
CA GLU A 426 -39.22 30.26 -34.92
C GLU A 426 -37.96 30.36 -35.80
N PHE A 427 -36.73 30.23 -35.28
CA PHE A 427 -35.61 29.53 -35.95
C PHE A 427 -34.33 29.48 -35.08
N GLU A 428 -33.51 28.48 -35.40
CA GLU A 428 -32.60 27.70 -34.57
C GLU A 428 -31.13 28.20 -34.43
N GLU A 429 -30.46 27.57 -33.46
CA GLU A 429 -29.05 27.09 -33.43
C GLU A 429 -27.83 28.05 -33.41
N THR A 430 -27.14 28.05 -32.25
CA THR A 430 -25.69 27.78 -31.91
C THR A 430 -24.54 28.20 -32.86
N PRO A 431 -23.21 28.08 -32.53
CA PRO A 431 -22.49 27.79 -31.27
C PRO A 431 -21.29 28.76 -30.98
N GLU A 432 -20.62 28.53 -29.84
CA GLU A 432 -19.17 28.75 -29.54
C GLU A 432 -18.46 30.10 -29.83
N ALA A 433 -17.92 30.73 -28.78
CA ALA A 433 -16.46 30.94 -28.57
C ALA A 433 -16.15 32.01 -27.48
N LYS A 434 -15.31 31.63 -26.51
CA LYS A 434 -14.54 32.48 -25.55
C LYS A 434 -13.58 33.43 -26.32
N PRO A 435 -13.12 34.61 -25.81
CA PRO A 435 -12.06 34.65 -24.77
C PRO A 435 -11.90 35.95 -23.90
N LYS A 436 -11.06 35.79 -22.85
CA LYS A 436 -10.04 36.67 -22.19
C LYS A 436 -10.22 38.19 -22.09
N VAL A 437 -9.77 38.76 -20.95
CA VAL A 437 -8.88 39.97 -20.78
C VAL A 437 -8.76 40.25 -19.26
N GLU A 438 -7.58 40.06 -18.64
CA GLU A 438 -6.61 41.09 -18.13
C GLU A 438 -7.12 41.86 -16.90
N SER A 439 -6.37 42.36 -15.91
CA SER A 439 -4.96 42.63 -15.54
C SER A 439 -5.06 43.07 -14.05
N GLY A 440 -4.15 42.83 -13.09
CA GLY A 440 -2.76 43.27 -13.06
C GLY A 440 -2.27 43.48 -11.61
N ALA A 441 -1.02 43.05 -11.37
CA ALA A 441 0.06 43.77 -10.68
C ALA A 441 -0.09 44.08 -9.15
N ASN A 442 0.89 43.76 -8.29
CA ASN A 442 2.27 44.21 -8.34
C ASN A 442 3.23 43.24 -7.61
N ALA A 443 4.38 42.97 -8.24
CA ALA A 443 5.58 42.43 -7.63
C ALA A 443 6.60 43.56 -7.45
N VAL A 444 7.38 43.52 -6.36
CA VAL A 444 8.67 44.21 -6.26
C VAL A 444 9.69 43.16 -5.83
N GLY A 445 10.66 42.89 -6.69
CA GLY A 445 11.72 41.92 -6.46
C GLY A 445 13.11 42.56 -6.39
N LEU A 446 14.10 41.69 -6.61
CA LEU A 446 15.47 41.95 -7.09
C LEU A 446 16.44 42.48 -6.01
N LEU A 447 17.67 41.97 -5.79
CA LEU A 447 18.60 41.09 -6.54
C LEU A 447 19.74 40.57 -5.59
N PRO A 448 20.57 39.59 -6.04
CA PRO A 448 21.68 38.95 -5.31
C PRO A 448 23.07 39.53 -5.68
N PHE A 449 24.15 38.75 -5.49
CA PHE A 449 25.61 38.97 -5.73
C PHE A 449 26.40 39.37 -4.45
N ILE A 450 27.65 39.00 -4.12
CA ILE A 450 28.72 38.07 -4.57
C ILE A 450 29.83 38.20 -3.49
N GLU A 451 30.57 37.11 -3.23
CA GLU A 451 31.95 36.97 -2.67
C GLU A 451 32.45 37.71 -1.41
N ILE A 452 33.20 37.00 -0.55
CA ILE A 452 34.65 37.20 -0.32
C ILE A 452 35.23 36.11 0.62
N VAL A 453 36.39 35.62 0.18
CA VAL A 453 37.33 34.64 0.73
C VAL A 453 38.00 35.10 2.03
N THR A 454 38.33 34.19 2.96
CA THR A 454 39.63 34.22 3.68
C THR A 454 39.96 32.90 4.40
N LEU A 455 41.14 32.38 4.05
CA LEU A 455 41.89 31.25 4.61
C LEU A 455 42.63 31.64 5.91
N ALA A 456 42.86 30.67 6.81
CA ALA A 456 44.11 30.48 7.58
C ALA A 456 43.94 29.27 8.55
N THR A 457 44.47 28.07 8.28
CA THR A 457 45.81 27.52 8.61
C THR A 457 46.14 27.27 10.09
N LEU A 458 46.50 26.00 10.41
CA LEU A 458 47.61 25.47 11.24
C LEU A 458 47.15 24.18 11.97
N LEU A 459 47.53 22.96 11.52
CA LEU A 459 48.76 22.18 11.83
C LEU A 459 48.90 21.93 13.35
N ILE A 460 49.00 20.69 13.88
CA ILE A 460 50.21 19.83 14.02
C ILE A 460 49.73 18.48 14.66
N ILE A 461 49.82 17.29 14.03
CA ILE A 461 50.83 16.18 14.10
C ILE A 461 51.17 15.71 15.55
N GLY A 462 50.67 14.55 16.04
CA GLY A 462 51.32 13.21 16.05
C GLY A 462 51.80 12.82 17.49
N PRO A 463 52.06 11.55 17.86
CA PRO A 463 52.14 10.29 17.10
C PRO A 463 50.87 9.42 17.10
#